data_AF-A0A1G2XWH8-F1
#
_entry.id   AF-A0A1G2XWH8-F1
#
_cell.length_a   1.000
_cell.length_b   1.000
_cell.length_c   1.000
_cell.angle_alpha   90.00
_cell.angle_beta   90.00
_cell.angle_gamma   90.00
#
_symmetry.space_group_name_H-M   'P 1'
#
loop_
_entity.id
_entity.type
_entity.pdbx_description
1 polymer ?
#
loop_
_entity_poly.entity_id
_entity_poly.type
_entity_poly.pdbx_seq_one_letter_code
_entity_poly.pdbx_strand_id
1 'polypeptide(L)'
;MTTWYAQAIGAHLSETDRWNSIPSGTGEFLDIDAGGLGINDIICANGKTSLIIDRDVTCARISNGFEGTGIVNGNFFVQEDHTLNCDIKTGSATCLILSSSEIPFTVTINGTIYGATSGSSVYAVHQGIRASVVINGNIIGTTSMPSFSSHSVYINNPIGTAIITGNIIGGSGSSCTGVYVYATGATTIYGNITGGQMSAGVWIAATGPCTIRNGTISGGTMATAYGINLNTGAACYCQNTNFITTAAPFAHGAVLNTDGCNSSNFVGIGNSVFGFRLAPTEVLKGVNHAGLVGTLAAASPFRRLNRLV
;
A
#
# COMPACT_ATOMS: atom_id res chain seq x y z
N MET A 1 0.15 -0.65 28.63
CA MET A 1 -0.51 -0.90 27.33
C MET A 1 -1.93 -1.24 27.67
N THR A 2 -2.80 -0.24 27.55
CA THR A 2 -4.24 -0.37 27.72
C THR A 2 -4.90 -0.35 26.35
N THR A 3 -5.93 -1.16 26.14
CA THR A 3 -6.78 -1.07 24.94
C THR A 3 -8.04 -0.28 25.29
N TRP A 4 -8.27 0.79 24.56
CA TRP A 4 -9.43 1.65 24.71
C TRP A 4 -10.44 1.34 23.59
N TYR A 5 -11.59 0.82 23.99
CA TYR A 5 -12.65 0.35 23.10
C TYR A 5 -13.71 1.42 22.91
N ALA A 6 -14.04 1.75 21.67
CA ALA A 6 -15.15 2.63 21.35
C ALA A 6 -16.48 2.07 21.89
N GLN A 7 -17.27 2.92 22.53
CA GLN A 7 -18.55 2.55 23.14
C GLN A 7 -19.75 2.97 22.28
N ALA A 8 -19.60 4.01 21.44
CA ALA A 8 -20.66 4.55 20.60
C ALA A 8 -20.23 4.69 19.13
N ILE A 9 -21.20 4.60 18.23
CA ILE A 9 -21.05 4.98 16.81
C ILE A 9 -20.92 6.50 16.74
N GLY A 10 -20.11 7.02 15.82
CA GLY A 10 -19.99 8.47 15.65
C GLY A 10 -19.14 9.16 16.70
N ALA A 11 -18.52 8.41 17.62
CA ALA A 11 -17.73 9.00 18.69
C ALA A 11 -16.49 9.70 18.15
N HIS A 12 -16.26 10.92 18.63
CA HIS A 12 -14.99 11.60 18.44
C HIS A 12 -13.94 11.09 19.44
N LEU A 13 -12.67 11.10 19.06
CA LEU A 13 -11.57 10.71 19.95
C LEU A 13 -11.41 11.69 21.12
N SER A 14 -11.75 12.96 20.92
CA SER A 14 -11.74 14.01 21.94
C SER A 14 -12.87 13.89 22.98
N GLU A 15 -13.92 13.12 22.72
CA GLU A 15 -15.06 13.00 23.64
C GLU A 15 -14.71 12.14 24.87
N THR A 16 -14.98 12.68 26.06
CA THR A 16 -14.96 11.92 27.31
C THR A 16 -16.01 10.81 27.30
N ASP A 17 -15.75 9.74 28.05
CA ASP A 17 -16.68 8.61 28.24
C ASP A 17 -17.09 7.84 26.96
N ARG A 18 -16.35 8.02 25.86
CA ARG A 18 -16.58 7.27 24.61
C ARG A 18 -15.66 6.08 24.40
N TRP A 19 -14.59 6.01 25.18
CA TRP A 19 -13.55 5.01 25.06
C TRP A 19 -13.34 4.36 26.41
N ASN A 20 -13.48 3.05 26.50
CA ASN A 20 -13.45 2.32 27.76
C ASN A 20 -12.38 1.23 27.72
N SER A 21 -11.71 0.96 28.84
CA SER A 21 -10.69 -0.10 28.96
C SER A 21 -11.25 -1.52 28.82
N ILE A 22 -12.58 -1.69 28.90
CA ILE A 22 -13.29 -2.95 28.68
C ILE A 22 -14.29 -2.79 27.53
N PRO A 23 -14.40 -3.76 26.60
CA PRO A 23 -15.30 -3.64 25.44
C PRO A 23 -16.78 -3.45 25.78
N SER A 24 -17.23 -3.93 26.93
CA SER A 24 -18.61 -3.81 27.43
C SER A 24 -18.94 -2.45 28.04
N GLY A 25 -17.95 -1.56 28.20
CA GLY A 25 -18.14 -0.23 28.81
C GLY A 25 -18.15 -0.22 30.33
N THR A 26 -17.81 -1.34 30.99
CA THR A 26 -17.83 -1.47 32.46
C THR A 26 -16.49 -1.15 33.12
N GLY A 27 -15.46 -0.78 32.35
CA GLY A 27 -14.13 -0.43 32.85
C GLY A 27 -13.97 1.08 33.07
N GLU A 28 -12.71 1.50 33.20
CA GLU A 28 -12.34 2.92 33.24
C GLU A 28 -12.52 3.55 31.86
N PHE A 29 -12.99 4.80 31.83
CA PHE A 29 -13.06 5.60 30.63
C PHE A 29 -11.74 6.33 30.38
N LEU A 30 -11.37 6.43 29.11
CA LEU A 30 -10.26 7.28 28.69
C LEU A 30 -10.68 8.74 28.89
N ASP A 31 -9.90 9.44 29.69
CA ASP A 31 -9.86 10.89 29.68
C ASP A 31 -8.63 11.30 28.87
N ILE A 32 -8.83 11.69 27.62
CA ILE A 32 -7.72 12.03 26.72
C ILE A 32 -7.03 13.33 27.14
N ASP A 33 -7.75 14.23 27.83
CA ASP A 33 -7.27 15.56 28.18
C ASP A 33 -6.56 15.58 29.57
N ALA A 34 -6.90 14.66 30.48
CA ALA A 34 -6.28 14.57 31.82
C ALA A 34 -4.92 13.86 31.87
N GLY A 35 -4.12 13.94 30.80
CA GLY A 35 -2.85 13.22 30.65
C GLY A 35 -2.97 11.90 29.88
N GLY A 36 -4.04 11.78 29.10
CA GLY A 36 -4.50 10.57 28.43
C GLY A 36 -3.62 10.02 27.31
N LEU A 37 -4.15 8.96 26.71
CA LEU A 37 -3.61 8.08 25.66
C LEU A 37 -2.08 7.92 25.63
N GLY A 38 -1.58 6.85 26.25
CA GLY A 38 -0.15 6.55 26.24
C GLY A 38 0.37 6.06 24.88
N ILE A 39 1.67 6.27 24.61
CA ILE A 39 2.36 5.76 23.41
C ILE A 39 2.27 4.23 23.25
N ASN A 40 1.99 3.50 24.32
CA ASN A 40 1.85 2.05 24.32
C ASN A 40 0.39 1.60 24.26
N ASP A 41 -0.58 2.50 24.18
CA ASP A 41 -1.99 2.17 24.22
C ASP A 41 -2.55 1.86 22.83
N ILE A 42 -3.71 1.22 22.80
CA ILE A 42 -4.39 0.79 21.59
C ILE A 42 -5.75 1.45 21.53
N ILE A 43 -6.07 2.12 20.43
CA ILE A 43 -7.43 2.58 20.15
C ILE A 43 -8.13 1.53 19.30
N CYS A 44 -9.20 0.95 19.83
CA CYS A 44 -9.95 -0.13 19.18
C CYS A 44 -11.37 0.31 18.78
N ALA A 45 -11.72 0.09 17.51
CA ALA A 45 -13.05 0.45 17.00
C ALA A 45 -14.19 -0.37 17.62
N ASN A 46 -13.91 -1.58 18.12
CA ASN A 46 -14.88 -2.42 18.83
C ASN A 46 -16.22 -2.62 18.07
N GLY A 47 -16.16 -2.81 16.75
CA GLY A 47 -17.34 -2.93 15.89
C GLY A 47 -18.11 -1.63 15.63
N LYS A 48 -17.70 -0.50 16.22
CA LYS A 48 -18.34 0.81 16.05
C LYS A 48 -17.86 1.50 14.78
N THR A 49 -18.77 2.13 14.07
CA THR A 49 -18.51 2.83 12.81
C THR A 49 -18.55 4.33 13.00
N SER A 50 -18.04 5.05 12.00
CA SER A 50 -18.04 6.50 11.93
C SER A 50 -17.29 7.16 13.09
N LEU A 51 -16.25 6.50 13.61
CA LEU A 51 -15.43 7.07 14.68
C LEU A 51 -14.57 8.19 14.10
N ILE A 52 -14.48 9.33 14.76
CA ILE A 52 -13.81 10.51 14.21
C ILE A 52 -12.50 10.74 14.97
N ILE A 53 -11.39 10.83 14.23
CA ILE A 53 -10.10 11.29 14.74
C ILE A 53 -9.99 12.77 14.37
N ASP A 54 -10.21 13.62 15.37
CA ASP A 54 -10.31 15.08 15.29
C ASP A 54 -9.10 15.78 15.95
N ARG A 55 -8.01 15.05 16.14
CA ARG A 55 -6.74 15.55 16.68
C ARG A 55 -5.58 14.65 16.27
N ASP A 56 -4.36 15.18 16.43
CA ASP A 56 -3.15 14.38 16.39
C ASP A 56 -3.21 13.25 17.43
N VAL A 57 -2.72 12.07 17.06
CA VAL A 57 -2.77 10.86 17.89
C VAL A 57 -1.38 10.29 18.06
N THR A 58 -0.99 9.98 19.29
CA THR A 58 0.20 9.18 19.59
C THR A 58 -0.20 8.00 20.46
N CYS A 59 -0.09 6.79 19.90
CA CYS A 59 -0.41 5.54 20.59
C CYS A 59 0.35 4.39 19.92
N ALA A 60 0.22 3.16 20.42
CA ALA A 60 0.89 2.03 19.78
C ALA A 60 0.23 1.73 18.45
N ARG A 61 -1.12 1.68 18.42
CA ARG A 61 -1.89 1.44 17.20
C ARG A 61 -3.34 1.86 17.28
N ILE A 62 -3.89 2.16 16.12
CA ILE A 62 -5.33 2.22 15.85
C ILE A 62 -5.72 0.92 15.16
N SER A 63 -6.78 0.28 15.65
CA SER A 63 -7.15 -1.06 15.18
C SER A 63 -8.67 -1.24 15.12
N ASN A 64 -9.13 -1.89 14.05
CA ASN A 64 -10.45 -2.51 13.99
C ASN A 64 -10.35 -4.05 13.88
N GLY A 65 -9.15 -4.59 14.12
CA GLY A 65 -8.88 -6.02 14.18
C GLY A 65 -9.16 -6.62 15.55
N PHE A 66 -8.68 -7.85 15.76
CA PHE A 66 -8.78 -8.52 17.05
C PHE A 66 -7.81 -7.87 18.05
N GLU A 67 -8.35 -7.22 19.08
CA GLU A 67 -7.63 -6.60 20.19
C GLU A 67 -8.27 -7.03 21.52
N GLY A 68 -7.66 -7.98 22.22
CA GLY A 68 -8.21 -8.52 23.47
C GLY A 68 -9.58 -9.17 23.27
N THR A 69 -10.59 -8.72 23.99
CA THR A 69 -11.98 -9.23 23.92
C THR A 69 -12.90 -8.34 23.08
N GLY A 70 -12.36 -7.36 22.36
CA GLY A 70 -13.13 -6.44 21.51
C GLY A 70 -13.77 -7.13 20.31
N ILE A 71 -14.84 -6.52 19.81
CA ILE A 71 -15.52 -6.97 18.59
C ILE A 71 -14.71 -6.46 17.38
N VAL A 72 -14.38 -7.36 16.45
CA VAL A 72 -13.73 -7.01 15.18
C VAL A 72 -14.66 -6.15 14.32
N ASN A 73 -14.10 -5.33 13.43
CA ASN A 73 -14.74 -4.33 12.57
C ASN A 73 -14.91 -2.96 13.23
N GLY A 74 -15.59 -2.07 12.50
CA GLY A 74 -15.64 -0.65 12.77
C GLY A 74 -14.69 0.12 11.85
N ASN A 75 -14.76 1.45 11.89
CA ASN A 75 -13.91 2.32 11.07
C ASN A 75 -13.71 3.69 11.72
N PHE A 76 -12.57 4.28 11.40
CA PHE A 76 -12.14 5.60 11.80
C PHE A 76 -12.12 6.52 10.58
N PHE A 77 -12.49 7.77 10.79
CA PHE A 77 -12.49 8.84 9.81
C PHE A 77 -11.53 9.94 10.25
N VAL A 78 -10.74 10.42 9.29
CA VAL A 78 -9.97 11.66 9.41
C VAL A 78 -10.41 12.57 8.28
N GLN A 79 -10.81 13.80 8.61
CA GLN A 79 -11.47 14.72 7.67
C GLN A 79 -10.75 16.07 7.53
N GLU A 80 -9.65 16.24 8.25
CA GLU A 80 -8.83 17.45 8.29
C GLU A 80 -7.36 17.06 8.54
N ASP A 81 -6.47 18.05 8.59
CA ASP A 81 -5.04 17.83 8.76
C ASP A 81 -4.71 17.24 10.14
N HIS A 82 -4.14 16.05 10.17
CA HIS A 82 -3.74 15.37 11.41
C HIS A 82 -2.50 14.48 11.21
N THR A 83 -1.76 14.28 12.30
CA THR A 83 -0.61 13.38 12.40
C THR A 83 -0.93 12.21 13.33
N LEU A 84 -0.78 11.00 12.82
CA LEU A 84 -0.99 9.75 13.54
C LEU A 84 0.36 9.07 13.78
N ASN A 85 0.89 9.16 15.00
CA ASN A 85 2.10 8.48 15.45
C ASN A 85 1.76 7.12 16.03
N CYS A 86 1.28 6.21 15.18
CA CYS A 86 0.86 4.87 15.57
C CYS A 86 0.80 3.92 14.37
N ASP A 87 0.84 2.62 14.64
CA ASP A 87 0.55 1.61 13.64
C ASP A 87 -0.95 1.59 13.29
N ILE A 88 -1.30 1.19 12.07
CA ILE A 88 -2.70 0.97 11.65
C ILE A 88 -2.91 -0.51 11.37
N LYS A 89 -3.85 -1.15 12.08
CA LYS A 89 -4.11 -2.58 11.96
C LYS A 89 -5.56 -2.90 11.60
N THR A 90 -5.73 -3.75 10.61
CA THR A 90 -7.04 -3.99 9.98
C THR A 90 -7.56 -5.38 10.28
N GLY A 91 -8.83 -5.46 10.64
CA GLY A 91 -9.59 -6.70 10.72
C GLY A 91 -10.23 -7.07 9.39
N SER A 92 -11.55 -7.23 9.41
CA SER A 92 -12.38 -7.63 8.26
C SER A 92 -13.15 -6.48 7.61
N ALA A 93 -12.94 -5.24 8.05
CA ALA A 93 -13.52 -4.03 7.49
C ALA A 93 -12.44 -2.95 7.35
N THR A 94 -12.68 -1.93 6.54
CA THR A 94 -11.70 -0.85 6.34
C THR A 94 -11.43 -0.12 7.66
N CYS A 95 -10.17 0.02 8.06
CA CYS A 95 -9.81 0.60 9.36
C CYS A 95 -9.86 2.13 9.32
N LEU A 96 -9.01 2.77 8.53
CA LEU A 96 -8.89 4.22 8.47
C LEU A 96 -9.35 4.76 7.12
N ILE A 97 -10.25 5.74 7.14
CA ILE A 97 -10.82 6.39 5.95
C ILE A 97 -10.48 7.88 5.99
N LEU A 98 -9.75 8.35 4.98
CA LEU A 98 -9.40 9.76 4.83
C LEU A 98 -10.38 10.39 3.86
N SER A 99 -11.41 11.07 4.35
CA SER A 99 -12.45 11.64 3.48
C SER A 99 -13.06 12.92 4.03
N SER A 100 -13.02 13.97 3.22
CA SER A 100 -13.71 15.25 3.42
C SER A 100 -14.37 15.69 2.12
N SER A 101 -15.56 16.27 2.20
CA SER A 101 -16.30 16.80 1.06
C SER A 101 -15.85 18.21 0.64
N GLU A 102 -15.27 18.97 1.56
CA GLU A 102 -15.19 20.43 1.43
C GLU A 102 -13.82 20.93 0.99
N ILE A 103 -12.75 20.42 1.61
CA ILE A 103 -11.39 20.94 1.39
C ILE A 103 -10.36 19.82 1.26
N PRO A 104 -9.32 19.99 0.43
CA PRO A 104 -8.12 19.15 0.50
C PRO A 104 -7.47 19.26 1.89
N PHE A 105 -6.96 18.15 2.38
CA PHE A 105 -6.25 18.04 3.66
C PHE A 105 -5.18 16.96 3.54
N THR A 106 -4.28 16.87 4.50
CA THR A 106 -3.13 15.97 4.54
C THR A 106 -3.10 15.22 5.86
N VAL A 107 -3.03 13.89 5.77
CA VAL A 107 -2.82 13.04 6.95
C VAL A 107 -1.44 12.43 6.90
N THR A 108 -0.69 12.61 7.98
CA THR A 108 0.63 11.99 8.15
C THR A 108 0.50 10.78 9.07
N ILE A 109 0.99 9.62 8.64
CA ILE A 109 0.96 8.37 9.40
C ILE A 109 2.41 7.94 9.66
N ASN A 110 2.84 8.00 10.91
CA ASN A 110 4.16 7.58 11.37
C ASN A 110 4.05 6.24 12.08
N GLY A 111 3.81 5.18 11.31
CA GLY A 111 3.70 3.82 11.82
C GLY A 111 3.50 2.80 10.72
N THR A 112 3.62 1.52 11.08
CA THR A 112 3.45 0.40 10.17
C THR A 112 1.97 0.18 9.88
N ILE A 113 1.65 -0.03 8.60
CA ILE A 113 0.31 -0.32 8.13
C ILE A 113 0.21 -1.82 7.88
N TYR A 114 -0.70 -2.48 8.60
CA TYR A 114 -1.01 -3.89 8.45
C TYR A 114 -2.33 -4.06 7.70
N GLY A 115 -2.27 -4.74 6.56
CA GLY A 115 -3.42 -5.12 5.76
C GLY A 115 -4.43 -5.97 6.51
N ALA A 116 -5.56 -6.21 5.86
CA ALA A 116 -6.68 -6.95 6.42
C ALA A 116 -6.29 -8.38 6.85
N THR A 117 -7.04 -8.93 7.79
CA THR A 117 -6.95 -10.36 8.15
C THR A 117 -8.09 -11.19 7.56
N SER A 118 -9.04 -10.56 6.86
CA SER A 118 -10.06 -11.20 6.03
C SER A 118 -10.91 -10.14 5.31
N GLY A 119 -11.88 -10.56 4.51
CA GLY A 119 -12.81 -9.68 3.81
C GLY A 119 -12.40 -9.34 2.38
N SER A 120 -13.33 -8.75 1.64
CA SER A 120 -13.15 -8.29 0.26
C SER A 120 -13.24 -6.78 0.21
N SER A 121 -12.36 -6.14 -0.57
CA SER A 121 -12.32 -4.67 -0.69
C SER A 121 -12.11 -3.96 0.66
N VAL A 122 -11.28 -4.56 1.51
CA VAL A 122 -10.94 -4.04 2.84
C VAL A 122 -9.58 -3.37 2.81
N TYR A 123 -9.48 -2.21 3.45
CA TYR A 123 -8.24 -1.41 3.48
C TYR A 123 -7.80 -1.05 4.90
N ALA A 124 -6.50 -1.03 5.15
CA ALA A 124 -6.00 -0.41 6.37
C ALA A 124 -6.14 1.09 6.31
N VAL A 125 -5.75 1.67 5.18
CA VAL A 125 -5.92 3.09 4.87
C VAL A 125 -6.61 3.23 3.52
N HIS A 126 -7.77 3.88 3.52
CA HIS A 126 -8.48 4.30 2.33
C HIS A 126 -8.35 5.80 2.17
N GLN A 127 -7.52 6.23 1.23
CA GLN A 127 -7.41 7.64 0.85
C GLN A 127 -8.54 8.02 -0.11
N GLY A 128 -9.44 8.89 0.34
CA GLY A 128 -10.51 9.44 -0.46
C GLY A 128 -10.05 10.57 -1.39
N ILE A 129 -11.03 11.13 -2.11
CA ILE A 129 -10.81 11.92 -3.33
C ILE A 129 -9.90 13.15 -3.13
N ARG A 130 -10.08 13.83 -2.00
CA ARG A 130 -9.44 15.13 -1.69
C ARG A 130 -8.29 15.02 -0.68
N ALA A 131 -8.14 13.86 -0.03
CA ALA A 131 -7.11 13.66 0.96
C ALA A 131 -5.74 13.51 0.28
N SER A 132 -4.72 14.11 0.85
CA SER A 132 -3.33 13.72 0.67
C SER A 132 -2.90 12.83 1.84
N VAL A 133 -1.99 11.90 1.59
CA VAL A 133 -1.47 11.01 2.63
C VAL A 133 0.05 10.95 2.56
N VAL A 134 0.68 11.06 3.73
CA VAL A 134 2.12 10.84 3.93
C VAL A 134 2.28 9.65 4.86
N ILE A 135 2.95 8.60 4.42
CA ILE A 135 3.16 7.37 5.19
C ILE A 135 4.65 7.19 5.45
N ASN A 136 5.03 7.33 6.71
CA ASN A 136 6.38 7.15 7.23
C ASN A 136 6.51 5.85 8.02
N GLY A 137 6.13 4.75 7.39
CA GLY A 137 6.25 3.42 7.97
C GLY A 137 6.05 2.33 6.93
N ASN A 138 6.35 1.10 7.31
CA ASN A 138 6.25 -0.04 6.39
C ASN A 138 4.77 -0.35 6.07
N ILE A 139 4.53 -0.91 4.90
CA ILE A 139 3.21 -1.37 4.47
C ILE A 139 3.30 -2.88 4.27
N ILE A 140 2.53 -3.61 5.07
CA ILE A 140 2.52 -5.07 5.07
C ILE A 140 1.17 -5.54 4.54
N GLY A 141 1.20 -6.15 3.36
CA GLY A 141 0.06 -6.73 2.67
C GLY A 141 -0.76 -7.69 3.54
N THR A 142 -2.04 -7.83 3.17
CA THR A 142 -2.98 -8.78 3.75
C THR A 142 -2.38 -10.19 3.84
N THR A 143 -2.36 -10.79 5.03
CA THR A 143 -1.70 -12.08 5.28
C THR A 143 -2.64 -13.29 5.20
N SER A 144 -3.94 -13.05 5.08
CA SER A 144 -4.98 -14.09 5.17
C SER A 144 -5.60 -14.45 3.82
N MET A 145 -5.78 -15.74 3.57
CA MET A 145 -6.68 -16.26 2.54
C MET A 145 -8.05 -16.59 3.16
N PRO A 146 -9.19 -16.45 2.46
CA PRO A 146 -9.38 -16.00 1.08
C PRO A 146 -9.85 -14.53 1.03
N SER A 147 -8.96 -13.57 1.19
CA SER A 147 -9.30 -12.19 0.84
C SER A 147 -9.15 -12.00 -0.67
N PHE A 148 -10.10 -11.27 -1.26
CA PHE A 148 -10.03 -10.84 -2.66
C PHE A 148 -10.05 -9.31 -2.70
N SER A 149 -9.11 -8.72 -3.44
CA SER A 149 -9.04 -7.27 -3.64
C SER A 149 -8.94 -6.45 -2.34
N SER A 150 -8.32 -7.02 -1.29
CA SER A 150 -8.06 -6.32 -0.03
C SER A 150 -6.63 -5.80 -0.01
N HIS A 151 -6.50 -4.48 -0.03
CA HIS A 151 -5.21 -3.78 -0.14
C HIS A 151 -4.85 -3.19 1.22
N SER A 152 -3.56 -3.07 1.57
CA SER A 152 -3.23 -2.39 2.84
C SER A 152 -3.49 -0.89 2.71
N VAL A 153 -3.03 -0.28 1.63
CA VAL A 153 -3.31 1.11 1.29
C VAL A 153 -3.98 1.21 -0.06
N TYR A 154 -5.16 1.84 -0.08
CA TYR A 154 -5.91 2.15 -1.28
C TYR A 154 -5.85 3.65 -1.56
N ILE A 155 -5.20 4.03 -2.65
CA ILE A 155 -4.94 5.41 -3.06
C ILE A 155 -5.96 5.80 -4.14
N ASN A 156 -6.94 6.62 -3.75
CA ASN A 156 -7.99 7.13 -4.62
C ASN A 156 -8.10 8.66 -4.54
N ASN A 157 -7.02 9.32 -4.92
CA ASN A 157 -6.76 10.76 -4.84
C ASN A 157 -6.70 11.44 -6.22
N PRO A 158 -7.79 11.70 -6.95
CA PRO A 158 -7.71 12.48 -8.18
C PRO A 158 -7.18 13.91 -7.96
N ILE A 159 -7.26 14.45 -6.72
CA ILE A 159 -6.81 15.80 -6.37
C ILE A 159 -5.59 15.79 -5.44
N GLY A 160 -5.60 14.94 -4.40
CA GLY A 160 -4.51 14.88 -3.42
C GLY A 160 -3.24 14.20 -3.93
N THR A 161 -2.24 14.08 -3.07
CA THR A 161 -0.99 13.35 -3.36
C THR A 161 -0.80 12.20 -2.37
N ALA A 162 0.01 11.21 -2.74
CA ALA A 162 0.43 10.16 -1.83
C ALA A 162 1.96 10.08 -1.79
N ILE A 163 2.54 10.15 -0.59
CA ILE A 163 3.98 9.96 -0.37
C ILE A 163 4.16 8.80 0.60
N ILE A 164 4.93 7.79 0.21
CA ILE A 164 5.24 6.63 1.04
C ILE A 164 6.76 6.55 1.17
N THR A 165 7.28 6.42 2.39
CA THR A 165 8.74 6.32 2.64
C THR A 165 9.19 4.99 3.25
N GLY A 166 8.27 4.11 3.63
CA GLY A 166 8.59 2.78 4.15
C GLY A 166 8.60 1.68 3.09
N ASN A 167 9.07 0.50 3.49
CA ASN A 167 9.07 -0.67 2.62
C ASN A 167 7.65 -1.20 2.42
N ILE A 168 7.39 -1.75 1.23
CA ILE A 168 6.10 -2.31 0.85
C ILE A 168 6.25 -3.81 0.60
N ILE A 169 5.39 -4.59 1.22
CA ILE A 169 5.29 -6.05 1.02
C ILE A 169 3.87 -6.36 0.53
N GLY A 170 3.75 -7.11 -0.56
CA GLY A 170 2.46 -7.58 -1.08
C GLY A 170 1.80 -8.62 -0.16
N GLY A 171 0.50 -8.86 -0.34
CA GLY A 171 -0.25 -9.81 0.45
C GLY A 171 -0.24 -11.25 -0.09
N SER A 172 -0.96 -12.11 0.62
CA SER A 172 -1.04 -13.55 0.35
C SER A 172 -2.28 -13.97 -0.45
N GLY A 173 -3.30 -13.12 -0.56
CA GLY A 173 -4.50 -13.36 -1.38
C GLY A 173 -4.41 -12.83 -2.80
N SER A 174 -5.24 -13.34 -3.71
CA SER A 174 -5.35 -12.81 -5.08
C SER A 174 -5.75 -11.34 -5.04
N SER A 175 -5.04 -10.50 -5.78
CA SER A 175 -5.24 -9.04 -5.82
C SER A 175 -5.12 -8.35 -4.45
N CYS A 176 -4.47 -8.96 -3.46
CA CYS A 176 -4.30 -8.37 -2.13
C CYS A 176 -2.97 -7.64 -2.02
N THR A 177 -2.83 -6.51 -2.70
CA THR A 177 -1.53 -5.81 -2.79
C THR A 177 -1.20 -5.04 -1.51
N GLY A 178 0.07 -4.71 -1.32
CA GLY A 178 0.45 -3.78 -0.26
C GLY A 178 -0.18 -2.41 -0.54
N VAL A 179 0.09 -1.87 -1.73
CA VAL A 179 -0.46 -0.59 -2.18
C VAL A 179 -1.22 -0.78 -3.50
N TYR A 180 -2.40 -0.17 -3.61
CA TYR A 180 -3.17 -0.09 -4.84
C TYR A 180 -3.43 1.37 -5.21
N VAL A 181 -2.93 1.78 -6.38
CA VAL A 181 -3.04 3.14 -6.91
C VAL A 181 -4.10 3.16 -7.99
N TYR A 182 -5.27 3.70 -7.66
CA TYR A 182 -6.44 3.74 -8.56
C TYR A 182 -6.65 5.09 -9.25
N ALA A 183 -6.23 6.19 -8.62
CA ALA A 183 -6.54 7.54 -9.09
C ALA A 183 -5.41 8.27 -9.83
N THR A 184 -5.78 9.40 -10.45
CA THR A 184 -4.93 10.21 -11.31
C THR A 184 -3.95 11.13 -10.58
N GLY A 185 -4.08 11.31 -9.26
CA GLY A 185 -3.15 12.13 -8.49
C GLY A 185 -1.74 11.55 -8.43
N ALA A 186 -0.78 12.41 -8.13
CA ALA A 186 0.62 11.99 -8.07
C ALA A 186 0.88 11.08 -6.86
N THR A 187 1.54 9.96 -7.10
CA THR A 187 2.00 9.03 -6.06
C THR A 187 3.51 8.90 -6.13
N THR A 188 4.20 9.11 -5.00
CA THR A 188 5.64 8.89 -4.89
C THR A 188 5.96 7.89 -3.79
N ILE A 189 6.77 6.88 -4.12
CA ILE A 189 7.18 5.83 -3.20
C ILE A 189 8.71 5.87 -3.08
N TYR A 190 9.18 5.95 -1.85
CA TYR A 190 10.56 5.77 -1.44
C TYR A 190 10.62 4.51 -0.60
N GLY A 191 11.49 3.56 -0.95
CA GLY A 191 11.64 2.30 -0.19
C GLY A 191 11.64 1.06 -1.06
N ASN A 192 11.91 -0.09 -0.44
CA ASN A 192 11.92 -1.36 -1.13
C ASN A 192 10.49 -1.85 -1.36
N ILE A 193 10.26 -2.49 -2.50
CA ILE A 193 8.98 -3.08 -2.86
C ILE A 193 9.20 -4.57 -3.08
N THR A 194 8.45 -5.39 -2.37
CA THR A 194 8.51 -6.84 -2.46
C THR A 194 7.12 -7.37 -2.76
N GLY A 195 6.99 -8.22 -3.79
CA GLY A 195 5.78 -9.00 -4.00
C GLY A 195 5.46 -9.88 -2.79
N GLY A 196 4.18 -10.16 -2.57
CA GLY A 196 3.72 -11.01 -1.49
C GLY A 196 3.85 -12.50 -1.81
N GLN A 197 2.96 -13.32 -1.24
CA GLN A 197 2.89 -14.71 -1.67
C GLN A 197 2.21 -14.82 -3.03
N MET A 198 1.05 -14.17 -3.22
CA MET A 198 0.24 -14.28 -4.44
C MET A 198 -0.14 -12.93 -5.07
N SER A 199 0.36 -11.82 -4.53
CA SER A 199 -0.03 -10.49 -4.99
C SER A 199 1.14 -9.55 -5.10
N ALA A 200 0.95 -8.49 -5.87
CA ALA A 200 1.98 -7.50 -6.07
C ALA A 200 2.27 -6.68 -4.80
N GLY A 201 3.49 -6.18 -4.65
CA GLY A 201 3.80 -5.16 -3.64
C GLY A 201 3.00 -3.89 -3.91
N VAL A 202 3.13 -3.38 -5.13
CA VAL A 202 2.39 -2.21 -5.63
C VAL A 202 1.63 -2.59 -6.89
N TRP A 203 0.36 -2.19 -6.99
CA TRP A 203 -0.41 -2.27 -8.23
C TRP A 203 -0.91 -0.89 -8.62
N ILE A 204 -0.56 -0.48 -9.84
CA ILE A 204 -0.90 0.81 -10.42
C ILE A 204 -1.96 0.56 -11.50
N ALA A 205 -3.21 0.84 -11.14
CA ALA A 205 -4.35 0.76 -12.04
C ALA A 205 -4.64 2.08 -12.76
N ALA A 206 -4.10 3.17 -12.23
CA ALA A 206 -4.40 4.52 -12.69
C ALA A 206 -3.52 5.01 -13.85
N THR A 207 -3.99 6.04 -14.53
CA THR A 207 -3.20 6.84 -15.49
C THR A 207 -2.42 7.98 -14.83
N GLY A 208 -2.59 8.19 -13.52
CA GLY A 208 -1.85 9.20 -12.76
C GLY A 208 -0.36 8.92 -12.69
N PRO A 209 0.49 9.95 -12.53
CA PRO A 209 1.92 9.74 -12.46
C PRO A 209 2.29 9.02 -11.16
N CYS A 210 2.86 7.82 -11.27
CA CYS A 210 3.48 7.12 -10.16
C CYS A 210 5.01 7.17 -10.32
N THR A 211 5.72 7.59 -9.27
CA THR A 211 7.18 7.60 -9.23
C THR A 211 7.68 6.75 -8.08
N ILE A 212 8.66 5.88 -8.34
CA ILE A 212 9.32 5.04 -7.35
C ILE A 212 10.80 5.42 -7.34
N ARG A 213 11.35 5.67 -6.16
CA ARG A 213 12.74 6.15 -6.02
C ARG A 213 13.52 5.39 -4.97
N ASN A 214 14.82 5.26 -5.19
CA ASN A 214 15.81 4.91 -4.19
C ASN A 214 15.46 3.63 -3.40
N GLY A 215 15.25 2.52 -4.13
CA GLY A 215 14.83 1.27 -3.53
C GLY A 215 15.17 0.06 -4.36
N THR A 216 14.81 -1.11 -3.83
CA THR A 216 14.88 -2.39 -4.53
C THR A 216 13.48 -2.90 -4.77
N ILE A 217 13.16 -3.25 -6.00
CA ILE A 217 11.91 -3.90 -6.39
C ILE A 217 12.20 -5.38 -6.61
N SER A 218 11.46 -6.24 -5.93
CA SER A 218 11.55 -7.68 -6.09
C SER A 218 10.19 -8.36 -6.16
N GLY A 219 10.12 -9.43 -6.95
CA GLY A 219 8.96 -10.33 -6.95
C GLY A 219 8.89 -11.16 -5.67
N GLY A 220 7.71 -11.66 -5.37
CA GLY A 220 7.43 -12.56 -4.27
C GLY A 220 7.55 -14.03 -4.66
N THR A 221 6.85 -14.90 -3.94
CA THR A 221 7.14 -16.35 -3.94
C THR A 221 6.25 -17.20 -4.85
N MET A 222 5.08 -16.73 -5.28
CA MET A 222 4.15 -17.50 -6.13
C MET A 222 3.65 -16.72 -7.36
N ALA A 223 2.69 -17.33 -8.08
CA ALA A 223 1.93 -16.72 -9.18
C ALA A 223 1.43 -15.32 -8.82
N THR A 224 1.57 -14.38 -9.76
CA THR A 224 1.12 -12.98 -9.65
C THR A 224 1.77 -12.11 -8.56
N ALA A 225 2.80 -12.62 -7.87
CA ALA A 225 3.54 -11.88 -6.86
C ALA A 225 4.65 -11.00 -7.46
N TYR A 226 4.29 -9.96 -8.20
CA TYR A 226 5.27 -9.02 -8.74
C TYR A 226 5.70 -7.99 -7.69
N GLY A 227 6.84 -7.33 -7.88
CA GLY A 227 7.10 -6.12 -7.10
C GLY A 227 6.08 -5.04 -7.48
N ILE A 228 5.97 -4.76 -8.78
CA ILE A 228 5.01 -3.83 -9.37
C ILE A 228 4.14 -4.55 -10.41
N ASN A 229 2.84 -4.29 -10.37
CA ASN A 229 1.88 -4.63 -11.42
C ASN A 229 1.30 -3.35 -12.04
N LEU A 230 1.42 -3.17 -13.36
CA LEU A 230 0.83 -2.06 -14.09
C LEU A 230 -0.37 -2.52 -14.92
N ASN A 231 -1.51 -1.83 -14.81
CA ASN A 231 -2.60 -1.98 -15.78
C ASN A 231 -2.30 -1.24 -17.10
N THR A 232 -3.04 -1.60 -18.13
CA THR A 232 -3.00 -0.90 -19.42
C THR A 232 -3.23 0.60 -19.28
N GLY A 233 -2.29 1.38 -19.84
CA GLY A 233 -2.31 2.84 -19.81
C GLY A 233 -1.73 3.45 -18.52
N ALA A 234 -1.40 2.63 -17.51
CA ALA A 234 -0.65 3.08 -16.36
C ALA A 234 0.83 3.26 -16.71
N ALA A 235 1.45 4.27 -16.11
CA ALA A 235 2.88 4.52 -16.23
C ALA A 235 3.51 4.64 -14.84
N CYS A 236 4.71 4.10 -14.70
CA CYS A 236 5.50 4.22 -13.49
C CYS A 236 6.93 4.64 -13.84
N TYR A 237 7.41 5.65 -13.11
CA TYR A 237 8.75 6.17 -13.28
C TYR A 237 9.67 5.71 -12.16
N CYS A 238 10.66 4.89 -12.49
CA CYS A 238 11.60 4.36 -11.50
C CYS A 238 12.94 5.09 -11.60
N GLN A 239 13.40 5.67 -10.49
CA GLN A 239 14.67 6.38 -10.40
C GLN A 239 15.56 5.76 -9.33
N ASN A 240 16.81 5.48 -9.68
CA ASN A 240 17.79 4.90 -8.75
C ASN A 240 17.25 3.64 -8.07
N THR A 241 16.61 2.78 -8.87
CA THR A 241 15.92 1.59 -8.37
C THR A 241 16.59 0.33 -8.90
N ASN A 242 16.81 -0.64 -8.02
CA ASN A 242 17.32 -1.96 -8.38
C ASN A 242 16.16 -2.92 -8.62
N PHE A 243 16.21 -3.70 -9.68
CA PHE A 243 15.21 -4.73 -9.97
C PHE A 243 15.81 -6.11 -9.73
N ILE A 244 15.25 -6.87 -8.80
CA ILE A 244 15.70 -8.22 -8.44
C ILE A 244 14.60 -9.22 -8.74
N THR A 245 14.93 -10.29 -9.46
CA THR A 245 14.04 -11.45 -9.57
C THR A 245 14.41 -12.45 -8.49
N THR A 246 13.44 -12.93 -7.72
CA THR A 246 13.69 -13.97 -6.72
C THR A 246 13.88 -15.31 -7.42
N ALA A 247 14.69 -16.20 -6.84
CA ALA A 247 15.04 -17.50 -7.42
C ALA A 247 14.10 -18.64 -6.97
N ALA A 248 12.81 -18.38 -6.85
CA ALA A 248 11.83 -19.43 -6.53
C ALA A 248 11.35 -20.12 -7.83
N PRO A 249 10.94 -21.41 -7.77
CA PRO A 249 10.47 -22.16 -8.96
C PRO A 249 9.24 -21.54 -9.63
N PHE A 250 8.52 -20.65 -8.93
CA PHE A 250 7.39 -19.85 -9.43
C PHE A 250 7.58 -18.35 -9.20
N ALA A 251 8.83 -17.90 -9.02
CA ALA A 251 9.11 -16.48 -8.79
C ALA A 251 8.76 -15.65 -10.01
N HIS A 252 8.01 -14.59 -9.76
CA HIS A 252 7.63 -13.62 -10.76
C HIS A 252 8.62 -12.45 -10.80
N GLY A 253 8.63 -11.73 -11.91
CA GLY A 253 9.53 -10.61 -12.10
C GLY A 253 9.33 -9.50 -11.07
N ALA A 254 10.33 -8.62 -10.97
CA ALA A 254 10.17 -7.37 -10.22
C ALA A 254 9.00 -6.51 -10.76
N VAL A 255 8.69 -6.66 -12.04
CA VAL A 255 7.67 -5.89 -12.76
C VAL A 255 6.84 -6.82 -13.65
N LEU A 256 5.53 -6.65 -13.64
CA LEU A 256 4.62 -7.08 -14.72
C LEU A 256 3.97 -5.89 -15.39
N ASN A 257 3.91 -5.95 -16.71
CA ASN A 257 2.98 -5.19 -17.53
C ASN A 257 1.97 -6.21 -18.09
N THR A 258 0.71 -6.15 -17.66
CA THR A 258 -0.27 -7.23 -17.89
C THR A 258 -0.68 -7.44 -19.34
N ASP A 259 -0.41 -6.49 -20.25
CA ASP A 259 -0.89 -6.59 -21.63
C ASP A 259 0.22 -6.33 -22.67
N GLY A 260 0.24 -7.16 -23.72
CA GLY A 260 1.14 -7.11 -24.88
C GLY A 260 0.99 -5.89 -25.78
N CYS A 261 0.78 -4.70 -25.21
CA CYS A 261 0.68 -3.42 -25.91
C CYS A 261 1.89 -2.53 -25.60
N ASN A 262 2.45 -1.95 -26.67
CA ASN A 262 3.67 -1.12 -26.74
C ASN A 262 3.62 0.25 -26.02
N SER A 263 2.71 0.49 -25.07
CA SER A 263 2.48 1.84 -24.50
C SER A 263 2.80 2.01 -23.02
N SER A 264 3.04 0.94 -22.26
CA SER A 264 3.50 1.07 -20.87
C SER A 264 5.01 1.37 -20.85
N ASN A 265 5.35 2.64 -20.65
CA ASN A 265 6.75 3.07 -20.59
C ASN A 265 7.32 2.83 -19.19
N PHE A 266 8.10 1.76 -19.02
CA PHE A 266 9.07 1.68 -17.93
C PHE A 266 10.31 2.46 -18.33
N VAL A 267 10.44 3.67 -17.80
CA VAL A 267 11.65 4.47 -17.99
C VAL A 267 12.49 4.36 -16.71
N GLY A 268 13.52 3.52 -16.76
CA GLY A 268 14.60 3.57 -15.78
C GLY A 268 15.50 4.75 -16.09
N ILE A 269 15.67 5.68 -15.15
CA ILE A 269 16.68 6.74 -15.25
C ILE A 269 17.70 6.63 -14.11
N GLY A 270 18.90 7.14 -14.36
CA GLY A 270 20.02 7.08 -13.42
C GLY A 270 20.71 5.70 -13.40
N ASN A 271 21.31 5.33 -12.27
CA ASN A 271 22.01 4.06 -12.06
C ASN A 271 21.04 2.87 -11.86
N SER A 272 19.94 2.82 -12.60
CA SER A 272 18.96 1.75 -12.50
C SER A 272 19.44 0.54 -13.32
N VAL A 273 19.66 -0.61 -12.67
CA VAL A 273 20.05 -1.86 -13.36
C VAL A 273 18.79 -2.60 -13.79
N PHE A 274 18.56 -2.68 -15.10
CA PHE A 274 17.44 -3.43 -15.67
C PHE A 274 17.88 -4.84 -16.05
N GLY A 275 17.61 -5.82 -15.17
CA GLY A 275 17.88 -7.23 -15.44
C GLY A 275 16.70 -7.90 -16.12
N PHE A 276 16.79 -8.17 -17.42
CA PHE A 276 15.88 -9.12 -18.07
C PHE A 276 16.29 -10.55 -17.70
N ARG A 277 15.37 -11.32 -17.11
CA ARG A 277 15.47 -12.78 -17.04
C ARG A 277 14.49 -13.36 -18.06
N LEU A 278 14.99 -13.70 -19.24
CA LEU A 278 14.19 -14.42 -20.23
C LEU A 278 13.97 -15.86 -19.70
N ALA A 279 12.73 -16.33 -19.69
CA ALA A 279 12.46 -17.74 -19.44
C ALA A 279 13.16 -18.59 -20.53
N PRO A 280 13.72 -19.78 -20.23
CA PRO A 280 14.41 -20.59 -21.24
C PRO A 280 13.55 -20.92 -22.48
N THR A 281 12.23 -20.94 -22.32
CA THR A 281 11.24 -21.16 -23.40
C THR A 281 10.97 -19.90 -24.24
N GLU A 282 11.28 -18.70 -23.75
CA GLU A 282 11.06 -17.42 -24.44
C GLU A 282 12.31 -16.90 -25.16
N VAL A 283 13.49 -17.47 -24.90
CA VAL A 283 14.73 -17.19 -25.66
C VAL A 283 14.66 -17.73 -27.10
N LEU A 284 13.68 -18.57 -27.43
CA LEU A 284 13.56 -19.23 -28.75
C LEU A 284 12.75 -18.47 -29.79
N LYS A 285 12.24 -17.27 -29.49
CA LYS A 285 11.61 -16.41 -30.52
C LYS A 285 12.43 -15.15 -30.68
N GLY A 286 13.34 -15.18 -31.66
CA GLY A 286 13.98 -13.98 -32.18
C GLY A 286 12.92 -12.91 -32.45
N VAL A 287 13.29 -11.65 -32.17
CA VAL A 287 12.47 -10.45 -32.39
C VAL A 287 11.87 -10.50 -33.79
N ASN A 288 10.59 -10.87 -33.89
CA ASN A 288 9.85 -10.87 -35.14
C ASN A 288 9.18 -9.50 -35.28
N HIS A 289 9.98 -8.48 -35.60
CA HIS A 289 9.42 -7.23 -36.12
C HIS A 289 9.15 -7.48 -37.60
N ALA A 290 7.88 -7.44 -37.99
CA ALA A 290 7.46 -7.62 -39.38
C ALA A 290 8.28 -6.69 -40.30
N GLY A 291 9.18 -7.26 -41.09
CA GLY A 291 9.82 -6.58 -42.22
C GLY A 291 11.35 -6.40 -42.21
N LEU A 292 12.09 -6.77 -41.16
CA LEU A 292 13.56 -6.66 -41.18
C LEU A 292 14.22 -7.92 -40.65
N VAL A 293 14.56 -8.84 -41.56
CA VAL A 293 15.60 -9.85 -41.33
C VAL A 293 16.94 -9.11 -41.38
N GLY A 294 17.27 -8.41 -40.30
CA GLY A 294 18.56 -7.74 -40.14
C GLY A 294 19.53 -8.66 -39.43
N THR A 295 20.48 -9.23 -40.16
CA THR A 295 21.78 -9.60 -39.60
C THR A 295 22.28 -8.47 -38.70
N LEU A 296 22.88 -8.81 -37.55
CA LEU A 296 23.48 -7.90 -36.55
C LEU A 296 24.37 -6.81 -37.19
N ALA A 297 23.75 -5.78 -37.77
CA ALA A 297 24.45 -4.69 -38.40
C ALA A 297 25.13 -3.86 -37.31
N ALA A 298 26.24 -3.19 -37.64
CA ALA A 298 27.03 -2.43 -36.68
C ALA A 298 26.24 -1.34 -35.92
N ALA A 299 25.06 -0.95 -36.41
CA ALA A 299 24.15 0.01 -35.79
C ALA A 299 23.07 -0.62 -34.87
N SER A 300 23.05 -1.93 -34.70
CA SER A 300 22.04 -2.63 -33.89
C SER A 300 22.06 -2.17 -32.41
N PRO A 301 20.89 -1.98 -31.77
CA PRO A 301 20.77 -1.67 -30.34
C PRO A 301 21.54 -2.67 -29.45
N PHE A 302 21.63 -3.94 -29.85
CA PHE A 302 22.33 -4.99 -29.11
C PHE A 302 23.85 -4.77 -29.04
N ARG A 303 24.48 -4.16 -30.06
CA ARG A 303 25.91 -3.83 -30.00
C ARG A 303 26.22 -2.61 -29.14
N ARG A 304 25.24 -1.73 -28.91
CA ARG A 304 25.38 -0.60 -27.99
C ARG A 304 25.43 -1.07 -26.53
N LEU A 305 24.74 -2.16 -26.20
CA LEU A 305 24.88 -2.81 -24.88
C LEU A 305 26.29 -3.38 -24.66
N ASN A 306 26.91 -3.94 -25.70
CA ASN A 306 28.24 -4.56 -25.61
C ASN A 306 29.41 -3.54 -25.53
N ARG A 307 29.12 -2.23 -25.53
CA ARG A 307 30.10 -1.14 -25.33
C ARG A 307 30.06 -0.55 -23.92
N LEU A 308 29.14 -1.03 -23.08
CA LEU A 308 28.91 -0.56 -21.71
C LEU A 308 29.33 -1.60 -20.66
N VAL A 309 30.03 -2.66 -21.08
CA VAL A 309 30.71 -3.64 -20.22
C VAL A 309 32.20 -3.49 -20.41
#